data_AF-A0A316L2P9-F1
#
_entry.id   AF-A0A316L2P9-F1
#
_cell.length_a   1.000
_cell.length_b   1.000
_cell.length_c   1.000
_cell.angle_alpha   90.00
_cell.angle_beta   90.00
_cell.angle_gamma   90.00
#
_symmetry.space_group_name_H-M   'P 1'
#
loop_
_entity.id
_entity.type
_entity.pdbx_description
1 polymer ?
#
loop_
_entity_poly.entity_id
_entity_poly.type
_entity_poly.pdbx_seq_one_letter_code
_entity_poly.pdbx_strand_id
1 'polypeptide(L)'
;MDSLTPNISNYNPFLNKKKGAPFNQEQLNYIKELVDRNWSVSKIVKYFHLSSRGTSQSIRKRIKENDWIETPRKRSYSLSQKELNEMKQEAEQGEPVEALSKKYNVSVESIENRILNNNWERSKRKSKYYFNENYFDEIDTEHKAYWLGFFYADGYITQPHEERQAPQFGFEISTRDKELLVQFQKDLETNTPIHVYKKEKSTYKHNYPMGRISISSKHLVNSLAKWGVIPNKTYFIKFPDFLPEDLLWAFLRGYSDGDGTIFCACGKYLTWELCGTKEFLEGLLHFLNKDLKFSQRWPERNVNNYQVSIRDSQGEILSKLYENATIFLNRKYQKFAEMQGRND
;
A
#
# COMPACT_ATOMS: atom_id res chain seq x y z
N MET A 1 -0.03 -1.22 -26.31
CA MET A 1 -1.02 -0.89 -27.36
C MET A 1 -0.27 -0.08 -28.41
N ASP A 2 0.15 -0.70 -29.50
CA ASP A 2 0.73 0.02 -30.64
C ASP A 2 -0.10 -0.32 -31.88
N SER A 3 -1.19 0.43 -32.04
CA SER A 3 -2.03 0.38 -33.23
C SER A 3 -1.48 1.37 -34.27
N LEU A 4 -0.41 0.97 -34.95
CA LEU A 4 -0.21 1.40 -36.33
C LEU A 4 -1.07 0.50 -37.22
N THR A 5 -2.38 0.77 -37.25
CA THR A 5 -3.20 0.36 -38.40
C THR A 5 -2.68 1.16 -39.59
N PRO A 6 -2.05 0.52 -40.59
CA PRO A 6 -1.75 1.20 -41.84
C PRO A 6 -3.08 1.72 -42.40
N ASN A 7 -3.04 2.82 -43.16
CA ASN A 7 -4.16 3.33 -43.93
C ASN A 7 -4.55 2.27 -44.98
N ILE A 8 -5.27 1.25 -44.52
CA ILE A 8 -5.98 0.28 -45.33
C ILE A 8 -7.25 1.04 -45.70
N SER A 9 -7.49 1.23 -46.98
CA SER A 9 -8.72 1.84 -47.48
C SER A 9 -9.93 1.19 -46.76
N ASN A 10 -11.03 1.91 -46.56
CA ASN A 10 -12.27 1.38 -45.95
C ASN A 10 -12.87 0.13 -46.67
N TYR A 11 -12.16 -0.40 -47.66
CA TYR A 11 -12.43 -1.61 -48.38
C TYR A 11 -12.06 -2.87 -47.59
N ASN A 12 -13.06 -3.71 -47.33
CA ASN A 12 -12.91 -5.05 -46.77
C ASN A 12 -13.46 -6.10 -47.76
N PRO A 13 -12.61 -6.78 -48.55
CA PRO A 13 -13.05 -7.78 -49.54
C PRO A 13 -13.58 -9.07 -48.91
N PHE A 14 -13.53 -9.19 -47.58
CA PHE A 14 -14.06 -10.34 -46.83
C PHE A 14 -15.46 -10.08 -46.27
N LEU A 15 -16.03 -8.89 -46.48
CA LEU A 15 -17.42 -8.61 -46.09
C LEU A 15 -18.34 -9.66 -46.73
N ASN A 16 -19.24 -10.26 -45.93
CA ASN A 16 -20.18 -11.29 -46.36
C ASN A 16 -19.56 -12.60 -46.89
N LYS A 17 -18.26 -12.83 -46.67
CA LYS A 17 -17.64 -14.11 -47.03
C LYS A 17 -18.27 -15.25 -46.22
N LYS A 18 -18.92 -16.19 -46.91
CA LYS A 18 -19.50 -17.39 -46.28
C LYS A 18 -18.42 -18.22 -45.59
N LYS A 19 -18.72 -18.69 -44.38
CA LYS A 19 -17.83 -19.55 -43.57
C LYS A 19 -17.52 -20.83 -44.34
N GLY A 20 -16.23 -21.15 -44.51
CA GLY A 20 -15.78 -22.35 -45.21
C GLY A 20 -15.73 -22.27 -46.75
N ALA A 21 -16.26 -21.19 -47.37
CA ALA A 21 -16.11 -20.99 -48.82
C ALA A 21 -14.63 -20.78 -49.20
N PRO A 22 -14.20 -21.11 -50.43
CA PRO A 22 -12.87 -20.75 -50.92
C PRO A 22 -12.69 -19.22 -51.00
N PHE A 23 -11.44 -18.76 -51.02
CA PHE A 23 -11.12 -17.35 -51.30
C PHE A 23 -11.22 -17.10 -52.81
N ASN A 24 -11.90 -16.02 -53.19
CA ASN A 24 -11.91 -15.56 -54.59
C ASN A 24 -10.60 -14.82 -54.93
N GLN A 25 -10.39 -14.50 -56.21
CA GLN A 25 -9.13 -13.88 -56.66
C GLN A 25 -8.86 -12.52 -56.00
N GLU A 26 -9.89 -11.71 -55.80
CA GLU A 26 -9.79 -10.42 -55.14
C GLU A 26 -9.33 -10.54 -53.68
N GLN A 27 -9.93 -11.48 -52.93
CA GLN A 27 -9.54 -11.79 -51.56
C GLN A 27 -8.10 -12.32 -51.49
N LEU A 28 -7.68 -13.14 -52.47
CA LEU A 28 -6.30 -13.64 -52.54
C LEU A 28 -5.30 -12.51 -52.80
N ASN A 29 -5.60 -11.61 -53.74
CA ASN A 29 -4.76 -10.45 -54.03
C ASN A 29 -4.59 -9.55 -52.80
N TYR A 30 -5.67 -9.37 -52.04
CA TYR A 30 -5.66 -8.57 -50.82
C TYR A 30 -4.90 -9.25 -49.67
N ILE A 31 -5.04 -10.58 -49.52
CA ILE A 31 -4.21 -11.36 -48.58
C ILE A 31 -2.73 -11.21 -48.92
N LYS A 32 -2.37 -11.29 -50.21
CA LYS A 32 -1.00 -11.10 -50.68
C LYS A 32 -0.46 -9.73 -50.27
N GLU A 33 -1.22 -8.65 -50.52
CA GLU A 33 -0.83 -7.30 -50.15
C GLU A 33 -0.58 -7.17 -48.63
N LEU A 34 -1.42 -7.80 -47.80
CA LEU A 34 -1.23 -7.80 -46.35
C LEU A 34 0.04 -8.57 -45.94
N VAL A 35 0.31 -9.71 -46.59
CA VAL A 35 1.53 -10.51 -46.36
C VAL A 35 2.77 -9.72 -46.77
N ASP A 36 2.76 -9.07 -47.94
CA ASP A 36 3.84 -8.20 -48.43
C ASP A 36 4.09 -7.01 -47.47
N ARG A 37 3.03 -6.53 -46.79
CA ARG A 37 3.09 -5.55 -45.70
C ARG A 37 3.44 -6.16 -44.33
N ASN A 38 3.97 -7.37 -44.28
CA ASN A 38 4.46 -8.03 -43.07
C ASN A 38 3.36 -8.43 -42.06
N TRP A 39 2.11 -8.64 -42.50
CA TRP A 39 1.05 -9.13 -41.61
C TRP A 39 1.12 -10.65 -41.45
N SER A 40 1.22 -11.12 -40.20
CA SER A 40 1.09 -12.56 -39.91
C SER A 40 -0.32 -13.07 -40.23
N VAL A 41 -0.43 -14.33 -40.66
CA VAL A 41 -1.73 -15.00 -40.90
C VAL A 41 -2.68 -14.87 -39.71
N SER A 42 -2.17 -14.99 -38.48
CA SER A 42 -2.97 -14.82 -37.26
C SER A 42 -3.53 -13.40 -37.11
N LYS A 43 -2.76 -12.38 -37.52
CA LYS A 43 -3.20 -10.97 -37.51
C LYS A 43 -4.31 -10.75 -38.55
N ILE A 44 -4.15 -11.28 -39.77
CA ILE A 44 -5.16 -11.20 -40.84
C ILE A 44 -6.47 -11.83 -40.38
N VAL A 45 -6.42 -13.06 -39.87
CA VAL A 45 -7.61 -13.79 -39.40
C VAL A 45 -8.32 -13.06 -38.26
N LYS A 46 -7.57 -12.53 -37.30
CA LYS A 46 -8.13 -11.80 -36.15
C LYS A 46 -8.75 -10.47 -36.57
N TYR A 47 -8.09 -9.72 -37.44
CA TYR A 47 -8.53 -8.38 -37.86
C TYR A 47 -9.79 -8.42 -38.73
N PHE A 48 -9.88 -9.38 -39.66
CA PHE A 48 -11.03 -9.52 -40.55
C PHE A 48 -12.09 -10.50 -40.03
N HIS A 49 -12.00 -10.93 -38.77
CA HIS A 49 -12.94 -11.85 -38.13
C HIS A 49 -13.23 -13.13 -38.94
N LEU A 50 -12.20 -13.68 -39.59
CA LEU A 50 -12.30 -14.85 -40.47
C LEU A 50 -12.39 -16.15 -39.63
N SER A 51 -13.50 -16.34 -38.92
CA SER A 51 -13.66 -17.34 -37.87
C SER A 51 -14.16 -18.70 -38.38
N SER A 52 -13.34 -19.40 -39.17
CA SER A 52 -13.57 -20.83 -39.47
C SER A 52 -12.37 -21.71 -39.13
N ARG A 53 -12.66 -22.92 -38.62
CA ARG A 53 -11.68 -23.98 -38.42
C ARG A 53 -11.04 -24.28 -39.77
N GLY A 54 -9.73 -24.08 -39.89
CA GLY A 54 -9.01 -24.28 -41.17
C GLY A 54 -8.71 -23.02 -41.97
N THR A 55 -9.23 -21.83 -41.62
CA THR A 55 -8.94 -20.59 -42.38
C THR A 55 -7.44 -20.29 -42.39
N SER A 56 -6.78 -20.35 -41.24
CA SER A 56 -5.33 -20.13 -41.14
C SER A 56 -4.54 -21.12 -41.99
N GLN A 57 -4.97 -22.37 -42.05
CA GLN A 57 -4.37 -23.42 -42.88
C GLN A 57 -4.60 -23.15 -44.37
N SER A 58 -5.78 -22.68 -44.75
CA SER A 58 -6.10 -22.31 -46.13
C SER A 58 -5.23 -21.14 -46.62
N ILE A 59 -5.08 -20.08 -45.82
CA ILE A 59 -4.21 -18.95 -46.14
C ILE A 59 -2.75 -19.41 -46.26
N ARG A 60 -2.25 -20.20 -45.31
CA ARG A 60 -0.88 -20.77 -45.36
C ARG A 60 -0.64 -21.66 -46.58
N LYS A 61 -1.64 -22.46 -46.97
CA LYS A 61 -1.58 -23.29 -48.18
C LYS A 61 -1.44 -22.41 -49.42
N ARG A 62 -2.20 -21.30 -49.52
CA ARG A 62 -2.11 -20.36 -50.65
C ARG A 62 -0.79 -19.59 -50.71
N ILE A 63 -0.27 -19.16 -49.55
CA ILE A 63 1.07 -18.57 -49.45
C ILE A 63 2.11 -19.52 -50.07
N LYS A 64 2.06 -20.81 -49.71
CA LYS A 64 2.99 -21.83 -50.22
C LYS A 64 2.78 -22.15 -51.71
N GLU A 65 1.54 -22.27 -52.17
CA GLU A 65 1.23 -22.57 -53.58
C GLU A 65 1.61 -21.43 -54.55
N ASN A 66 1.68 -20.19 -54.07
CA ASN A 66 1.96 -19.01 -54.89
C ASN A 66 3.33 -18.37 -54.60
N ASP A 67 4.21 -19.08 -53.86
CA ASP A 67 5.54 -18.61 -53.47
C ASP A 67 5.57 -17.21 -52.81
N TRP A 68 4.56 -16.90 -51.99
CA TRP A 68 4.54 -15.64 -51.24
C TRP A 68 5.51 -15.72 -50.05
N ILE A 69 6.35 -14.70 -49.89
CA ILE A 69 7.37 -14.68 -48.85
C ILE A 69 6.73 -14.27 -47.51
N GLU A 70 6.41 -15.25 -46.66
CA GLU A 70 6.09 -14.98 -45.26
C GLU A 70 7.39 -14.69 -44.50
N THR A 71 7.50 -13.50 -43.92
CA THR A 71 8.58 -13.19 -42.98
C THR A 71 8.50 -14.16 -41.79
N PRO A 72 9.55 -14.95 -41.53
CA PRO A 72 9.55 -15.84 -40.38
C PRO A 72 9.40 -15.02 -39.11
N ARG A 73 8.45 -15.40 -38.26
CA ARG A 73 8.48 -14.97 -36.85
C ARG A 73 9.86 -15.37 -36.32
N LYS A 74 10.68 -14.42 -35.88
CA LYS A 74 11.85 -14.74 -35.04
C LYS A 74 11.33 -15.63 -33.91
N ARG A 75 11.77 -16.89 -33.87
CA ARG A 75 11.46 -17.78 -32.75
C ARG A 75 11.97 -17.06 -31.51
N SER A 76 11.08 -16.78 -30.56
CA SER A 76 11.53 -16.48 -29.21
C SER A 76 12.41 -17.65 -28.77
N TYR A 77 13.56 -17.36 -28.19
CA TYR A 77 14.47 -18.35 -27.61
C TYR A 77 13.65 -19.43 -26.88
N SER A 78 13.79 -20.68 -27.33
CA SER A 78 13.08 -21.84 -26.77
C SER A 78 14.02 -22.50 -25.79
N LEU A 79 13.69 -22.46 -24.51
CA LEU A 79 14.44 -23.19 -23.48
C LEU A 79 14.48 -24.68 -23.85
N SER A 80 15.65 -25.28 -23.72
CA SER A 80 15.82 -26.72 -23.71
C SER A 80 15.16 -27.34 -22.47
N GLN A 81 14.89 -28.65 -22.51
CA GLN A 81 14.34 -29.35 -21.34
C GLN A 81 15.28 -29.26 -20.13
N LYS A 82 16.60 -29.22 -20.36
CA LYS A 82 17.60 -29.04 -19.32
C LYS A 82 17.47 -27.68 -18.65
N GLU A 83 17.44 -26.60 -19.43
CA GLU A 83 17.26 -25.23 -18.89
C GLU A 83 15.92 -25.07 -18.17
N LEU A 84 14.86 -25.71 -18.67
CA LEU A 84 13.56 -25.69 -18.00
C LEU A 84 13.63 -26.36 -16.62
N ASN A 85 14.31 -27.51 -16.51
CA ASN A 85 14.47 -28.24 -15.25
C ASN A 85 15.35 -27.47 -14.25
N GLU A 86 16.42 -26.84 -14.73
CA GLU A 86 17.29 -25.98 -13.91
C GLU A 86 16.51 -24.75 -13.41
N MET A 87 15.78 -24.08 -14.30
CA MET A 87 14.94 -22.93 -13.94
C MET A 87 13.87 -23.30 -12.91
N LYS A 88 13.27 -24.50 -13.03
CA LYS A 88 12.32 -25.02 -12.03
C LYS A 88 13.00 -25.19 -10.67
N GLN A 89 14.14 -25.88 -10.63
CA GLN A 89 14.87 -26.14 -9.39
C GLN A 89 15.27 -24.83 -8.68
N GLU A 90 15.75 -23.85 -9.44
CA GLU A 90 16.12 -22.53 -8.90
C GLU A 90 14.90 -21.75 -8.39
N ALA A 91 13.78 -21.80 -9.11
CA ALA A 91 12.52 -21.21 -8.65
C ALA A 91 12.03 -21.85 -7.33
N GLU A 92 12.14 -23.19 -7.23
CA GLU A 92 11.80 -23.96 -6.02
C GLU A 92 12.73 -23.63 -4.85
N GLN A 93 14.01 -23.31 -5.12
CA GLN A 93 14.98 -22.84 -4.12
C GLN A 93 14.78 -21.38 -3.70
N GLY A 94 13.89 -20.64 -4.38
CA GLY A 94 13.50 -19.28 -4.01
C GLY A 94 14.22 -18.16 -4.78
N GLU A 95 14.84 -18.48 -5.92
CA GLU A 95 15.43 -17.45 -6.80
C GLU A 95 14.37 -16.47 -7.33
N PRO A 96 14.67 -15.15 -7.43
CA PRO A 96 13.75 -14.16 -7.95
C PRO A 96 13.45 -14.38 -9.43
N VAL A 97 12.20 -14.13 -9.83
CA VAL A 97 11.79 -14.25 -11.24
C VAL A 97 12.60 -13.30 -12.12
N GLU A 98 13.01 -12.14 -11.61
CA GLU A 98 13.88 -11.20 -12.31
C GLU A 98 15.30 -11.74 -12.52
N ALA A 99 15.82 -12.52 -11.57
CA ALA A 99 17.12 -13.18 -11.70
C ALA A 99 17.03 -14.31 -12.73
N LEU A 100 15.99 -15.14 -12.65
CA LEU A 100 15.70 -16.19 -13.62
C LEU A 100 15.49 -15.60 -15.02
N SER A 101 14.76 -14.49 -15.13
CA SER A 101 14.50 -13.79 -16.38
C SER A 101 15.79 -13.37 -17.08
N LYS A 102 16.73 -12.78 -16.33
CA LYS A 102 18.05 -12.40 -16.84
C LYS A 102 18.90 -13.62 -17.20
N LYS A 103 18.92 -14.64 -16.34
CA LYS A 103 19.75 -15.84 -16.51
C LYS A 103 19.34 -16.66 -17.74
N TYR A 104 18.04 -16.89 -17.91
CA TYR A 104 17.48 -17.73 -18.97
C TYR A 104 17.04 -16.93 -20.21
N ASN A 105 17.16 -15.60 -20.18
CA ASN A 105 16.72 -14.69 -21.25
C ASN A 105 15.25 -14.92 -21.65
N VAL A 106 14.39 -15.05 -20.64
CA VAL A 106 12.93 -15.26 -20.77
C VAL A 106 12.22 -14.13 -20.05
N SER A 107 11.07 -13.66 -20.57
CA SER A 107 10.30 -12.62 -19.89
C SER A 107 9.81 -13.10 -18.51
N VAL A 108 9.73 -12.16 -17.56
CA VAL A 108 9.17 -12.39 -16.22
C VAL A 108 7.79 -13.05 -16.32
N GLU A 109 6.91 -12.52 -17.18
CA GLU A 109 5.57 -13.05 -17.41
C GLU A 109 5.58 -14.50 -17.92
N SER A 110 6.52 -14.89 -18.78
CA SER A 110 6.62 -16.26 -19.26
C SER A 110 7.06 -17.23 -18.15
N ILE A 111 7.92 -16.79 -17.24
CA ILE A 111 8.35 -17.58 -16.08
C ILE A 111 7.20 -17.69 -15.08
N GLU A 112 6.51 -16.60 -14.76
CA GLU A 112 5.32 -16.61 -13.88
C GLU A 112 4.23 -17.54 -14.42
N ASN A 113 3.93 -17.45 -15.72
CA ASN A 113 3.00 -18.36 -16.38
C ASN A 113 3.46 -19.82 -16.32
N ARG A 114 4.77 -20.10 -16.34
CA ARG A 114 5.27 -21.47 -16.18
C ARG A 114 5.08 -21.98 -14.77
N ILE A 115 5.40 -21.16 -13.77
CA ILE A 115 5.21 -21.50 -12.36
C ILE A 115 3.74 -21.82 -12.10
N LEU A 116 2.83 -20.95 -12.57
CA LEU A 116 1.38 -21.13 -12.39
C LEU A 116 0.84 -22.33 -13.17
N ASN A 117 1.11 -22.41 -14.49
CA ASN A 117 0.51 -23.45 -15.33
C ASN A 117 1.07 -24.85 -15.07
N ASN A 118 2.27 -24.95 -14.51
CA ASN A 118 2.91 -26.24 -14.19
C ASN A 118 2.95 -26.54 -12.69
N ASN A 119 2.29 -25.73 -11.84
CA ASN A 119 2.27 -25.88 -10.38
C ASN A 119 3.67 -26.05 -9.77
N TRP A 120 4.65 -25.24 -10.18
CA TRP A 120 5.97 -25.27 -9.56
C TRP A 120 5.87 -24.73 -8.14
N GLU A 121 6.45 -25.44 -7.18
CA GLU A 121 6.53 -24.93 -5.82
C GLU A 121 7.43 -23.68 -5.81
N ARG A 122 7.03 -22.66 -5.07
CA ARG A 122 7.92 -21.55 -4.75
C ARG A 122 8.25 -21.64 -3.28
N SER A 123 9.54 -21.79 -2.96
CA SER A 123 10.02 -21.45 -1.63
C SER A 123 9.58 -20.02 -1.31
N LYS A 124 8.92 -19.85 -0.17
CA LYS A 124 8.64 -18.52 0.36
C LYS A 124 9.98 -17.88 0.63
N ARG A 125 10.36 -16.93 -0.23
CA ARG A 125 11.58 -16.15 -0.06
C ARG A 125 11.59 -15.63 1.37
N LYS A 126 12.66 -15.89 2.11
CA LYS A 126 12.83 -15.30 3.44
C LYS A 126 12.78 -13.78 3.25
N SER A 127 11.77 -13.15 3.85
CA SER A 127 11.65 -11.70 3.80
C SER A 127 12.92 -11.09 4.39
N LYS A 128 13.45 -10.05 3.74
CA LYS A 128 14.57 -9.27 4.27
C LYS A 128 14.24 -8.70 5.65
N TYR A 129 12.94 -8.44 5.88
CA TYR A 129 12.43 -7.86 7.10
C TYR A 129 11.51 -8.84 7.82
N TYR A 130 11.72 -8.98 9.13
CA TYR A 130 10.83 -9.70 10.04
C TYR A 130 10.16 -8.71 10.99
N PHE A 131 9.00 -9.11 11.51
CA PHE A 131 8.22 -8.41 12.51
C PHE A 131 7.20 -9.39 13.08
N ASN A 132 6.71 -9.13 14.29
CA ASN A 132 5.58 -9.85 14.85
C ASN A 132 4.30 -9.49 14.09
N GLU A 133 3.85 -10.37 13.17
CA GLU A 133 2.64 -10.12 12.37
C GLU A 133 1.38 -10.05 13.23
N ASN A 134 1.37 -10.70 14.40
CA ASN A 134 0.19 -10.81 15.26
C ASN A 134 0.12 -9.72 16.32
N TYR A 135 1.03 -8.73 16.29
CA TYR A 135 1.15 -7.71 17.34
C TYR A 135 -0.15 -6.95 17.63
N PHE A 136 -0.93 -6.66 16.58
CA PHE A 136 -2.21 -5.94 16.66
C PHE A 136 -3.45 -6.85 16.59
N ASP A 137 -3.29 -8.17 16.68
CA ASP A 137 -4.45 -9.08 16.66
C ASP A 137 -5.35 -8.88 17.88
N GLU A 138 -4.74 -8.55 19.01
CA GLU A 138 -5.39 -8.21 20.28
C GLU A 138 -4.69 -7.00 20.89
N ILE A 139 -5.44 -6.14 21.59
CA ILE A 139 -4.95 -4.94 22.27
C ILE A 139 -5.10 -5.15 23.77
N ASP A 140 -4.18 -5.93 24.34
CA ASP A 140 -4.22 -6.47 25.70
C ASP A 140 -3.07 -5.96 26.60
N THR A 141 -2.20 -5.08 26.08
CA THR A 141 -1.09 -4.48 26.83
C THR A 141 -1.06 -2.97 26.66
N GLU A 142 -0.43 -2.29 27.62
CA GLU A 142 -0.20 -0.84 27.60
C GLU A 142 0.44 -0.38 26.29
N HIS A 143 1.53 -1.04 25.86
CA HIS A 143 2.24 -0.65 24.64
C HIS A 143 1.39 -0.84 23.39
N LYS A 144 0.59 -1.91 23.29
CA LYS A 144 -0.32 -2.13 22.15
C LYS A 144 -1.41 -1.06 22.09
N ALA A 145 -2.02 -0.73 23.23
CA ALA A 145 -3.02 0.32 23.33
C ALA A 145 -2.43 1.70 23.01
N TYR A 146 -1.24 2.01 23.54
CA TYR A 146 -0.48 3.21 23.21
C TYR A 146 -0.24 3.33 21.69
N TRP A 147 0.27 2.28 21.05
CA TRP A 147 0.52 2.32 19.61
C TRP A 147 -0.77 2.48 18.82
N LEU A 148 -1.86 1.81 19.21
CA LEU A 148 -3.15 2.00 18.57
C LEU A 148 -3.57 3.48 18.61
N GLY A 149 -3.51 4.11 19.78
CA GLY A 149 -3.79 5.55 19.93
C GLY A 149 -2.86 6.43 19.10
N PHE A 150 -1.57 6.12 19.07
CA PHE A 150 -0.61 6.84 18.25
C PHE A 150 -0.90 6.71 16.75
N PHE A 151 -1.27 5.50 16.28
CA PHE A 151 -1.65 5.27 14.90
C PHE A 151 -2.97 5.97 14.53
N TYR A 152 -3.89 6.15 15.48
CA TYR A 152 -5.10 6.96 15.34
C TYR A 152 -4.78 8.45 15.09
N ALA A 153 -3.70 8.97 15.65
CA ALA A 153 -3.21 10.31 15.38
C ALA A 153 -2.34 10.34 14.10
N ASP A 154 -1.04 10.09 14.26
CA ASP A 154 0.01 10.33 13.25
C ASP A 154 0.31 9.12 12.35
N GLY A 155 -0.40 8.01 12.52
CA GLY A 155 -0.27 6.83 11.66
C GLY A 155 -0.75 7.04 10.22
N TYR A 156 -0.22 6.29 9.27
CA TYR A 156 -0.77 6.20 7.92
C TYR A 156 -0.91 4.74 7.47
N ILE A 157 -1.83 4.52 6.54
CA ILE A 157 -1.95 3.29 5.76
C ILE A 157 -1.88 3.69 4.28
N THR A 158 -1.01 3.04 3.52
CA THR A 158 -0.92 3.18 2.06
C THR A 158 -1.39 1.89 1.39
N GLN A 159 -2.27 2.04 0.41
CA GLN A 159 -2.69 0.94 -0.44
C GLN A 159 -1.70 0.77 -1.60
N PRO A 160 -1.43 -0.46 -2.03
CA PRO A 160 -0.55 -0.71 -3.17
C PRO A 160 -1.23 -0.30 -4.48
N HIS A 161 -0.42 0.02 -5.50
CA HIS A 161 -0.91 0.27 -6.86
C HIS A 161 -1.31 -1.02 -7.59
N GLU A 162 -0.74 -2.16 -7.19
CA GLU A 162 -0.98 -3.47 -7.79
C GLU A 162 -1.49 -4.44 -6.72
N GLU A 163 -2.50 -5.25 -7.05
CA GLU A 163 -3.11 -6.20 -6.09
C GLU A 163 -2.13 -7.22 -5.48
N ARG A 164 -1.02 -7.50 -6.18
CA ARG A 164 0.01 -8.45 -5.72
C ARG A 164 0.93 -7.91 -4.62
N GLN A 165 0.90 -6.61 -4.34
CA GLN A 165 1.74 -6.00 -3.30
C GLN A 165 0.96 -5.91 -1.98
N ALA A 166 1.66 -6.02 -0.85
CA ALA A 166 1.03 -5.85 0.45
C ALA A 166 0.78 -4.36 0.74
N PRO A 167 -0.33 -4.00 1.39
CA PRO A 167 -0.51 -2.65 1.92
C PRO A 167 0.55 -2.36 2.98
N GLN A 168 0.81 -1.08 3.21
CA GLN A 168 1.80 -0.64 4.20
C GLN A 168 1.15 0.21 5.27
N PHE A 169 1.69 0.16 6.47
CA PHE A 169 1.39 1.10 7.54
C PHE A 169 2.67 1.61 8.18
N GLY A 170 2.58 2.75 8.84
CA GLY A 170 3.72 3.34 9.52
C GLY A 170 3.41 4.74 10.04
N PHE A 171 4.45 5.42 10.50
CA PHE A 171 4.36 6.81 10.91
C PHE A 171 5.69 7.51 10.63
N GLU A 172 5.64 8.84 10.64
CA GLU A 172 6.79 9.71 10.47
C GLU A 172 6.81 10.73 11.60
N ILE A 173 7.96 10.90 12.25
CA ILE A 173 8.12 11.85 13.35
C ILE A 173 9.45 12.61 13.21
N SER A 174 9.57 13.75 13.87
CA SER A 174 10.86 14.46 13.96
C SER A 174 11.94 13.54 14.51
N THR A 175 13.18 13.65 14.01
CA THR A 175 14.31 12.93 14.60
C THR A 175 14.65 13.36 16.03
N ARG A 176 14.08 14.47 16.54
CA ARG A 176 14.12 14.82 17.97
C ARG A 176 13.43 13.78 18.84
N ASP A 177 12.46 13.07 18.27
CA ASP A 177 11.59 12.10 18.94
C ASP A 177 11.88 10.67 18.39
N LYS A 178 13.09 10.43 17.87
CA LYS A 178 13.48 9.17 17.20
C LYS A 178 13.42 7.95 18.14
N GLU A 179 13.52 8.17 19.44
CA GLU A 179 13.45 7.15 20.47
C GLU A 179 12.11 6.39 20.38
N LEU A 180 11.05 7.09 19.94
CA LEU A 180 9.74 6.49 19.74
C LEU A 180 9.75 5.51 18.56
N LEU A 181 10.46 5.82 17.47
CA LEU A 181 10.64 4.88 16.35
C LEU A 181 11.42 3.63 16.79
N VAL A 182 12.45 3.80 17.63
CA VAL A 182 13.24 2.68 18.17
C VAL A 182 12.41 1.83 19.14
N GLN A 183 11.56 2.46 19.96
CA GLN A 183 10.64 1.75 20.84
C GLN A 183 9.63 0.93 20.02
N PHE A 184 9.06 1.52 18.96
CA PHE A 184 8.17 0.78 18.06
C PHE A 184 8.86 -0.41 17.39
N GLN A 185 10.13 -0.28 17.00
CA GLN A 185 10.89 -1.41 16.45
C GLN A 185 11.01 -2.57 17.45
N LYS A 186 11.26 -2.25 18.72
CA LYS A 186 11.36 -3.26 19.79
C LYS A 186 10.01 -3.92 20.05
N ASP A 187 8.97 -3.12 20.21
CA ASP A 187 7.63 -3.59 20.53
C ASP A 187 7.06 -4.47 19.41
N LEU A 188 7.24 -4.07 18.14
CA LEU A 188 6.84 -4.85 16.97
C LEU A 188 7.80 -6.02 16.68
N GLU A 189 8.89 -6.16 17.43
CA GLU A 189 9.93 -7.16 17.24
C GLU A 189 10.44 -7.20 15.79
N THR A 190 10.82 -6.04 15.24
CA THR A 190 11.17 -5.87 13.83
C THR A 190 12.61 -5.42 13.58
N ASN A 191 13.20 -5.92 12.48
CA ASN A 191 14.44 -5.38 11.92
C ASN A 191 14.20 -4.39 10.75
N THR A 192 12.96 -3.96 10.52
CA THR A 192 12.65 -2.99 9.46
C THR A 192 13.37 -1.69 9.74
N PRO A 193 14.21 -1.16 8.82
CA PRO A 193 15.04 0.00 9.09
C PRO A 193 14.21 1.27 9.29
N ILE A 194 14.69 2.12 10.20
CA ILE A 194 14.22 3.50 10.31
C ILE A 194 14.90 4.32 9.23
N HIS A 195 14.11 4.92 8.35
CA HIS A 195 14.60 5.80 7.30
C HIS A 195 14.62 7.24 7.79
N VAL A 196 15.79 7.89 7.72
CA VAL A 196 15.94 9.32 8.04
C VAL A 196 16.10 10.12 6.76
N TYR A 197 15.31 11.17 6.60
CA TYR A 197 15.38 12.07 5.44
C TYR A 197 15.04 13.50 5.83
N LYS A 198 15.27 14.46 4.92
CA LYS A 198 14.87 15.86 5.09
C LYS A 198 13.72 16.16 4.15
N LYS A 199 12.67 16.84 4.65
CA LYS A 199 11.58 17.32 3.79
C LYS A 199 12.05 18.58 3.04
N GLU A 200 12.19 18.48 1.73
CA GLU A 200 12.56 19.59 0.85
C GLU A 200 11.45 20.64 0.74
N LYS A 201 10.18 20.21 0.78
CA LYS A 201 9.00 21.08 0.75
C LYS A 201 8.11 20.76 1.96
N SER A 202 8.14 21.63 2.96
CA SER A 202 7.14 21.61 4.03
C SER A 202 6.59 23.02 4.23
N THR A 203 5.28 23.11 4.44
CA THR A 203 4.54 24.35 4.72
C THR A 203 4.91 24.98 6.06
N TYR A 204 5.54 24.22 6.97
CA TYR A 204 5.77 24.66 8.35
C TYR A 204 7.24 24.95 8.70
N LYS A 205 8.22 24.29 8.04
CA LYS A 205 9.68 24.48 8.23
C LYS A 205 10.47 23.74 7.15
N HIS A 206 11.34 24.43 6.42
CA HIS A 206 12.20 23.79 5.43
C HIS A 206 13.32 22.99 6.10
N ASN A 207 13.70 21.85 5.49
CA ASN A 207 14.94 21.13 5.81
C ASN A 207 15.03 20.47 7.20
N TYR A 208 13.89 20.19 7.85
CA TYR A 208 13.88 19.50 9.13
C TYR A 208 14.05 17.98 8.96
N PRO A 209 14.95 17.32 9.72
CA PRO A 209 15.14 15.89 9.65
C PRO A 209 13.96 15.13 10.27
N MET A 210 13.46 14.15 9.51
CA MET A 210 12.34 13.29 9.88
C MET A 210 12.81 11.84 9.86
N GLY A 211 12.31 11.05 10.81
CA GLY A 211 12.45 9.61 10.85
C GLY A 211 11.13 8.94 10.47
N ARG A 212 11.21 7.87 9.68
CA ARG A 212 10.05 7.09 9.23
C ARG A 212 10.33 5.60 9.42
N ILE A 213 9.32 4.89 9.90
CA ILE A 213 9.23 3.43 9.81
C ILE A 213 7.99 3.06 9.00
N SER A 214 8.10 2.04 8.15
CA SER A 214 7.04 1.61 7.24
C SER A 214 7.09 0.09 7.09
N ILE A 215 6.01 -0.58 7.44
CA ILE A 215 5.89 -2.04 7.44
C ILE A 215 4.89 -2.44 6.37
N SER A 216 5.25 -3.40 5.53
CA SER A 216 4.37 -3.96 4.50
C SER A 216 3.81 -5.31 4.98
N SER A 217 2.56 -5.34 5.41
CA SER A 217 1.89 -6.59 5.82
C SER A 217 0.39 -6.47 5.68
N LYS A 218 -0.21 -7.43 4.97
CA LYS A 218 -1.66 -7.52 4.83
C LYS A 218 -2.33 -7.88 6.16
N HIS A 219 -1.69 -8.73 6.96
CA HIS A 219 -2.24 -9.18 8.24
C HIS A 219 -2.29 -8.03 9.25
N LEU A 220 -1.16 -7.37 9.51
CA LEU A 220 -1.10 -6.21 10.43
C LEU A 220 -2.05 -5.08 10.02
N VAL A 221 -2.12 -4.75 8.73
CA VAL A 221 -3.05 -3.72 8.23
C VAL A 221 -4.50 -4.12 8.46
N ASN A 222 -4.85 -5.39 8.20
CA ASN A 222 -6.20 -5.88 8.46
C ASN A 222 -6.52 -5.88 9.96
N SER A 223 -5.57 -6.25 10.83
CA SER A 223 -5.76 -6.23 12.27
C SER A 223 -5.93 -4.81 12.81
N LEU A 224 -5.12 -3.85 12.34
CA LEU A 224 -5.31 -2.43 12.62
C LEU A 224 -6.67 -1.89 12.14
N ALA A 225 -7.15 -2.35 10.98
CA ALA A 225 -8.44 -1.96 10.45
C ALA A 225 -9.62 -2.46 11.31
N LYS A 226 -9.51 -3.64 11.94
CA LYS A 226 -10.52 -4.13 12.91
C LYS A 226 -10.68 -3.16 14.07
N TRP A 227 -9.59 -2.53 14.47
CA TRP A 227 -9.54 -1.52 15.52
C TRP A 227 -9.71 -0.09 15.00
N GLY A 228 -10.27 0.13 13.80
CA GLY A 228 -10.62 1.48 13.33
C GLY A 228 -9.49 2.30 12.69
N VAL A 229 -8.27 1.77 12.58
CA VAL A 229 -7.17 2.42 11.83
C VAL A 229 -7.31 2.06 10.35
N ILE A 230 -7.91 2.96 9.57
CA ILE A 230 -8.16 2.80 8.14
C ILE A 230 -7.56 3.95 7.31
N PRO A 231 -7.40 3.81 5.98
CA PRO A 231 -7.06 4.96 5.12
C PRO A 231 -8.05 6.12 5.31
N ASN A 232 -7.56 7.36 5.30
CA ASN A 232 -8.36 8.58 5.56
C ASN A 232 -9.10 8.60 6.90
N LYS A 233 -8.63 7.82 7.89
CA LYS A 233 -9.17 7.75 9.26
C LYS A 233 -9.45 9.12 9.91
N THR A 234 -8.68 10.16 9.60
CA THR A 234 -8.80 11.51 10.20
C THR A 234 -10.23 12.07 10.15
N TYR A 235 -11.08 11.64 9.22
CA TYR A 235 -12.47 12.08 9.10
C TYR A 235 -13.50 11.17 9.80
N PHE A 236 -13.10 9.97 10.21
CA PHE A 236 -14.00 8.90 10.66
C PHE A 236 -13.64 8.28 12.02
N ILE A 237 -12.56 8.75 12.65
CA ILE A 237 -12.14 8.28 13.98
C ILE A 237 -13.32 8.40 14.96
N LYS A 238 -13.48 7.40 15.82
CA LYS A 238 -14.43 7.39 16.94
C LYS A 238 -13.67 7.05 18.20
N PHE A 239 -14.23 7.43 19.35
CA PHE A 239 -13.67 7.08 20.65
C PHE A 239 -13.69 5.54 20.82
N PRO A 240 -12.60 4.90 21.30
CA PRO A 240 -12.51 3.44 21.38
C PRO A 240 -13.18 2.91 22.66
N ASP A 241 -14.50 2.78 22.62
CA ASP A 241 -15.34 2.24 23.71
C ASP A 241 -15.15 0.72 23.97
N PHE A 242 -14.39 0.04 23.13
CA PHE A 242 -14.06 -1.39 23.25
C PHE A 242 -12.86 -1.69 24.15
N LEU A 243 -12.08 -0.67 24.57
CA LEU A 243 -10.91 -0.87 25.45
C LEU A 243 -11.31 -0.84 26.93
N PRO A 244 -10.74 -1.70 27.78
CA PRO A 244 -10.87 -1.55 29.23
C PRO A 244 -10.21 -0.25 29.69
N GLU A 245 -10.68 0.30 30.82
CA GLU A 245 -10.30 1.64 31.30
C GLU A 245 -8.77 1.83 31.41
N ASP A 246 -8.05 0.86 31.96
CA ASP A 246 -6.58 0.94 32.11
C ASP A 246 -5.87 1.07 30.75
N LEU A 247 -6.35 0.35 29.72
CA LEU A 247 -5.80 0.43 28.36
C LEU A 247 -6.28 1.68 27.62
N LEU A 248 -7.44 2.21 27.98
CA LEU A 248 -7.96 3.44 27.42
C LEU A 248 -7.08 4.64 27.78
N TRP A 249 -6.53 4.69 29.00
CA TRP A 249 -5.52 5.70 29.38
C TRP A 249 -4.23 5.57 28.55
N ALA A 250 -3.74 4.35 28.31
CA ALA A 250 -2.58 4.11 27.45
C ALA A 250 -2.85 4.53 25.99
N PHE A 251 -4.05 4.21 25.46
CA PHE A 251 -4.51 4.67 24.15
C PHE A 251 -4.54 6.20 24.08
N LEU A 252 -5.16 6.87 25.05
CA LEU A 252 -5.26 8.33 25.08
C LEU A 252 -3.89 8.99 25.15
N ARG A 253 -2.93 8.36 25.83
CA ARG A 253 -1.54 8.83 25.87
C ARG A 253 -0.90 8.76 24.50
N GLY A 254 -1.02 7.63 23.80
CA GLY A 254 -0.52 7.50 22.44
C GLY A 254 -1.17 8.48 21.46
N TYR A 255 -2.48 8.64 21.54
CA TYR A 255 -3.23 9.61 20.73
C TYR A 255 -2.80 11.04 21.02
N SER A 256 -2.67 11.39 22.30
CA SER A 256 -2.14 12.67 22.76
C SER A 256 -0.72 12.90 22.26
N ASP A 257 0.14 11.88 22.23
CA ASP A 257 1.53 12.02 21.79
C ASP A 257 1.66 12.29 20.28
N GLY A 258 0.70 11.83 19.47
CA GLY A 258 0.56 12.25 18.07
C GLY A 258 -0.08 13.63 17.92
N ASP A 259 -1.38 13.77 18.26
CA ASP A 259 -2.19 14.94 17.87
C ASP A 259 -2.52 15.92 19.03
N GLY A 260 -2.02 15.63 20.23
CA GLY A 260 -2.23 16.45 21.43
C GLY A 260 -1.16 17.50 21.69
N THR A 261 -1.51 18.50 22.49
CA THR A 261 -0.61 19.54 22.98
C THR A 261 -0.79 19.75 24.48
N ILE A 262 0.31 19.68 25.22
CA ILE A 262 0.37 20.07 26.64
C ILE A 262 1.11 21.41 26.71
N PHE A 263 0.47 22.39 27.35
CA PHE A 263 1.03 23.72 27.54
C PHE A 263 0.47 24.39 28.80
N CYS A 264 1.06 25.52 29.15
CA CYS A 264 0.61 26.34 30.28
C CYS A 264 -0.07 27.61 29.75
N ALA A 265 -1.39 27.69 29.91
CA ALA A 265 -2.15 28.88 29.57
C ALA A 265 -1.88 29.99 30.61
N CYS A 266 -1.49 31.17 30.12
CA CYS A 266 -1.19 32.36 30.93
C CYS A 266 -0.13 32.12 32.04
N GLY A 267 0.71 31.10 31.91
CA GLY A 267 1.72 30.76 32.92
C GLY A 267 1.17 30.18 34.23
N LYS A 268 -0.15 29.94 34.32
CA LYS A 268 -0.83 29.51 35.55
C LYS A 268 -1.55 28.17 35.45
N TYR A 269 -2.08 27.84 34.27
CA TYR A 269 -2.97 26.70 34.13
C TYR A 269 -2.38 25.69 33.17
N LEU A 270 -2.10 24.50 33.69
CA LEU A 270 -1.81 23.36 32.86
C LEU A 270 -3.05 23.03 32.02
N THR A 271 -2.84 22.95 30.71
CA THR A 271 -3.90 22.74 29.72
C THR A 271 -3.48 21.61 28.79
N TRP A 272 -4.40 20.68 28.60
CA TRP A 272 -4.31 19.60 27.63
C TRP A 272 -5.26 19.87 26.48
N GLU A 273 -4.72 20.01 25.29
CA GLU A 273 -5.48 20.28 24.07
C GLU A 273 -5.35 19.09 23.11
N LEU A 274 -6.48 18.69 22.54
CA LEU A 274 -6.57 17.56 21.62
C LEU A 274 -7.40 17.95 20.40
N CYS A 275 -6.99 17.42 19.25
CA CYS A 275 -7.80 17.46 18.04
C CYS A 275 -8.41 16.10 17.75
N GLY A 276 -9.51 16.08 17.02
CA GLY A 276 -10.20 14.83 16.66
C GLY A 276 -11.49 15.10 15.91
N THR A 277 -12.18 14.03 15.52
CA THR A 277 -13.55 14.12 15.02
C THR A 277 -14.49 14.54 16.16
N LYS A 278 -15.67 15.04 15.79
CA LYS A 278 -16.72 15.36 16.75
C LYS A 278 -17.04 14.16 17.66
N GLU A 279 -17.23 12.98 17.06
CA GLU A 279 -17.59 11.75 17.76
C GLU A 279 -16.49 11.29 18.74
N PHE A 280 -15.22 11.49 18.38
CA PHE A 280 -14.10 11.18 19.26
C PHE A 280 -14.05 12.11 20.47
N LEU A 281 -14.21 13.43 20.26
CA LEU A 281 -14.17 14.41 21.34
C LEU A 281 -15.38 14.30 22.28
N GLU A 282 -16.56 13.97 21.77
CA GLU A 282 -17.74 13.67 22.59
C GLU A 282 -17.50 12.46 23.50
N GLY A 283 -16.96 11.36 22.94
CA GLY A 283 -16.60 10.17 23.73
C GLY A 283 -15.51 10.45 24.76
N LEU A 284 -14.49 11.25 24.40
CA LEU A 284 -13.44 11.68 25.33
C LEU A 284 -14.01 12.47 26.51
N LEU A 285 -14.87 13.44 26.25
CA LEU A 285 -15.46 14.26 27.30
C LEU A 285 -16.40 13.45 28.20
N HIS A 286 -17.14 12.50 27.63
CA HIS A 286 -17.92 11.55 28.40
C HIS A 286 -17.05 10.70 29.32
N PHE A 287 -15.96 10.12 28.79
CA PHE A 287 -15.01 9.32 29.57
C PHE A 287 -14.37 10.11 30.71
N LEU A 288 -13.98 11.36 30.45
CA LEU A 288 -13.39 12.25 31.46
C LEU A 288 -14.42 12.84 32.44
N ASN A 289 -15.72 12.54 32.25
CA ASN A 289 -16.83 13.15 32.97
C ASN A 289 -16.76 14.69 32.97
N LYS A 290 -16.60 15.29 31.79
CA LYS A 290 -16.50 16.74 31.58
C LYS A 290 -17.58 17.21 30.62
N ASP A 291 -18.21 18.33 30.97
CA ASP A 291 -19.09 19.07 30.07
C ASP A 291 -18.36 20.30 29.53
N LEU A 292 -17.63 20.12 28.42
CA LEU A 292 -16.85 21.16 27.77
C LEU A 292 -17.30 21.33 26.32
N LYS A 293 -17.23 22.56 25.83
CA LYS A 293 -17.43 22.85 24.41
C LYS A 293 -16.11 22.65 23.65
N PHE A 294 -16.22 22.12 22.43
CA PHE A 294 -15.13 22.06 21.46
C PHE A 294 -15.53 22.81 20.19
N SER A 295 -14.55 23.28 19.42
CA SER A 295 -14.76 24.10 18.22
C SER A 295 -14.21 23.43 16.97
N GLN A 296 -14.84 23.67 15.83
CA GLN A 296 -14.36 23.14 14.55
C GLN A 296 -13.08 23.87 14.14
N ARG A 297 -12.05 23.10 13.75
CA ARG A 297 -10.81 23.65 13.21
C ARG A 297 -11.00 23.97 11.74
N TRP A 298 -10.68 25.20 11.35
CA TRP A 298 -10.77 25.66 9.96
C TRP A 298 -12.18 25.39 9.37
N PRO A 299 -13.24 26.03 9.92
CA PRO A 299 -14.63 25.77 9.52
C PRO A 299 -14.86 25.89 8.01
N GLU A 300 -14.10 26.74 7.33
CA GLU A 300 -14.14 26.94 5.88
C GLU A 300 -13.78 25.69 5.07
N ARG A 301 -13.07 24.72 5.68
CA ARG A 301 -12.70 23.46 5.03
C ARG A 301 -13.82 22.43 5.04
N ASN A 302 -14.87 22.64 5.83
CA ASN A 302 -16.01 21.73 6.00
C ASN A 302 -15.59 20.26 6.27
N VAL A 303 -14.61 20.07 7.16
CA VAL A 303 -14.09 18.76 7.55
C VAL A 303 -14.45 18.42 9.00
N ASN A 304 -14.59 17.13 9.31
CA ASN A 304 -14.84 16.63 10.67
C ASN A 304 -13.54 16.68 11.51
N ASN A 305 -13.08 17.88 11.83
CA ASN A 305 -11.91 18.13 12.65
C ASN A 305 -12.21 19.24 13.65
N TYR A 306 -12.12 18.90 14.93
CA TYR A 306 -12.47 19.75 16.05
C TYR A 306 -11.31 19.79 17.04
N GLN A 307 -11.38 20.74 17.96
CA GLN A 307 -10.41 20.91 19.02
C GLN A 307 -11.10 21.16 20.35
N VAL A 308 -10.65 20.46 21.39
CA VAL A 308 -11.03 20.69 22.78
C VAL A 308 -9.82 21.14 23.58
N SER A 309 -10.03 22.10 24.48
CA SER A 309 -9.02 22.58 25.42
C SER A 309 -9.48 22.26 26.84
N ILE A 310 -8.76 21.35 27.49
CA ILE A 310 -9.09 20.83 28.83
C ILE A 310 -8.15 21.48 29.82
N ARG A 311 -8.71 22.35 30.66
CA ARG A 311 -7.96 22.93 31.79
C ARG A 311 -7.80 21.86 32.87
N ASP A 312 -6.56 21.49 33.14
CA ASP A 312 -6.17 20.48 34.10
C ASP A 312 -5.26 21.09 35.16
N SER A 313 -5.77 22.11 35.88
CA SER A 313 -4.91 22.96 36.72
C SER A 313 -4.23 22.24 37.89
N GLN A 314 -4.84 21.17 38.40
CA GLN A 314 -4.23 20.29 39.41
C GLN A 314 -3.44 19.13 38.77
N GLY A 315 -3.48 19.04 37.44
CA GLY A 315 -2.84 17.99 36.66
C GLY A 315 -3.37 16.58 36.95
N GLU A 316 -4.62 16.46 37.40
CA GLU A 316 -5.25 15.18 37.75
C GLU A 316 -5.39 14.27 36.52
N ILE A 317 -5.82 14.85 35.39
CA ILE A 317 -6.04 14.11 34.15
C ILE A 317 -4.70 13.69 33.56
N LEU A 318 -3.73 14.59 33.49
CA LEU A 318 -2.40 14.30 32.99
C LEU A 318 -1.61 13.36 33.93
N SER A 319 -1.85 13.41 35.24
CA SER A 319 -1.29 12.42 36.17
C SER A 319 -1.81 11.02 35.86
N LYS A 320 -3.12 10.85 35.65
CA LYS A 320 -3.68 9.56 35.20
C LYS A 320 -3.13 9.13 33.84
N LEU A 321 -2.94 10.07 32.91
CA LEU A 321 -2.38 9.78 31.59
C LEU A 321 -0.98 9.16 31.70
N TYR A 322 -0.15 9.65 32.61
CA TYR A 322 1.24 9.21 32.81
C TYR A 322 1.44 8.23 33.98
N GLU A 323 0.38 7.86 34.68
CA GLU A 323 0.44 6.95 35.84
C GLU A 323 1.00 5.58 35.42
N ASN A 324 2.09 5.17 36.07
CA ASN A 324 2.82 3.92 35.80
C ASN A 324 3.23 3.70 34.33
N ALA A 325 3.24 4.76 33.51
CA ALA A 325 3.48 4.64 32.08
C ALA A 325 4.91 4.18 31.78
N THR A 326 5.07 3.16 30.94
CA THR A 326 6.38 2.69 30.45
C THR A 326 6.70 3.16 29.04
N ILE A 327 5.72 3.79 28.36
CA ILE A 327 5.85 4.32 27.02
C ILE A 327 5.15 5.66 26.86
N PHE A 328 5.90 6.66 26.38
CA PHE A 328 5.41 8.01 26.12
C PHE A 328 6.45 8.83 25.35
N LEU A 329 6.01 9.98 24.83
CA LEU A 329 6.89 10.94 24.21
C LEU A 329 7.54 11.87 25.25
N ASN A 330 8.84 11.64 25.49
CA ASN A 330 9.64 12.34 26.52
C ASN A 330 9.43 13.86 26.58
N ARG A 331 9.41 14.55 25.44
CA ARG A 331 9.23 16.02 25.41
C ARG A 331 7.86 16.49 25.93
N LYS A 332 6.81 15.68 25.83
CA LYS A 332 5.47 16.01 26.32
C LYS A 332 5.37 15.72 27.81
N TYR A 333 5.91 14.57 28.23
CA TYR A 333 6.07 14.24 29.64
C TYR A 333 6.88 15.28 30.41
N GLN A 334 8.02 15.74 29.88
CA GLN A 334 8.84 16.77 30.52
C GLN A 334 8.06 18.06 30.79
N LYS A 335 7.23 18.52 29.85
CA LYS A 335 6.38 19.70 30.06
C LYS A 335 5.36 19.51 31.18
N PHE A 336 4.82 18.30 31.31
CA PHE A 336 3.92 17.94 32.41
C PHE A 336 4.69 17.93 33.74
N ALA A 337 5.82 17.23 33.80
CA ALA A 337 6.64 17.07 35.01
C ALA A 337 7.20 18.40 35.52
N GLU A 338 7.71 19.26 34.65
CA GLU A 338 8.18 20.62 34.99
C GLU A 338 7.12 21.48 35.66
N MET A 339 5.84 21.23 35.37
CA MET A 339 4.72 22.01 35.89
C MET A 339 4.14 21.44 37.16
N GLN A 340 4.13 20.11 37.33
CA GLN A 340 3.76 19.50 38.61
C GLN A 340 4.70 19.93 39.74
N GLY A 341 6.01 19.96 39.48
CA GLY A 341 7.01 20.42 40.46
C GLY A 341 7.03 21.93 40.73
N ARG A 342 6.11 22.73 40.15
CA ARG A 342 5.93 24.16 40.46
C ARG A 342 4.75 24.45 41.39
N ASN A 343 3.97 23.42 41.72
CA ASN A 343 2.81 23.53 42.61
C ASN A 343 3.16 23.21 44.08
N ASP A 344 4.44 22.99 44.41
CA ASP A 344 4.97 22.80 45.77
C ASP A 344 5.39 24.12 46.44
#